data_AF-A0A4Q9LE04-F1
#
_entry.id   AF-A0A4Q9LE04-F1
#
_cell.length_a   1.000
_cell.length_b   1.000
_cell.length_c   1.000
_cell.angle_alpha   90.00
_cell.angle_beta   90.00
_cell.angle_gamma   90.00
#
_symmetry.space_group_name_H-M   'P 1'
#
loop_
_entity.id
_entity.type
_entity.pdbx_description
1 polymer ?
#
loop_
_entity_poly.entity_id
_entity_poly.type
_entity_poly.pdbx_seq_one_letter_code
_entity_poly.pdbx_strand_id
1 'polypeptide(L)'
;MTEEVKMFMKNIGLEINREKSATNDSCCENTATLLEVIGVYKYLGIIEDSRGIPTRKSFEEVQTKLIARVETFPLEIECKKFISSYQST
;
A
#
# COMPACT_ATOMS: atom_id res chain seq x y z
N MET A 1 18.52 3.49 9.55
CA MET A 1 17.65 3.64 10.74
C MET A 1 18.50 4.22 11.85
N THR A 2 18.23 5.46 12.23
CA THR A 2 19.01 6.15 13.27
C THR A 2 18.63 5.63 14.65
N GLU A 3 19.57 5.71 15.61
CA GLU A 3 19.30 5.36 17.01
C GLU A 3 18.17 6.21 17.62
N GLU A 4 18.01 7.45 17.14
CA GLU A 4 16.90 8.33 17.51
C GLU A 4 15.53 7.70 17.20
N VAL A 5 15.36 7.14 16.00
CA VAL A 5 14.09 6.49 15.61
C VAL A 5 13.83 5.25 16.45
N LYS A 6 14.87 4.44 16.73
CA LYS A 6 14.75 3.25 17.59
C LYS A 6 14.32 3.63 19.00
N MET A 7 14.95 4.65 19.57
CA MET A 7 14.65 5.15 20.91
C MET A 7 13.27 5.78 20.98
N PHE A 8 12.86 6.54 19.95
CA PHE A 8 11.51 7.07 19.85
C PHE A 8 10.47 5.95 19.87
N MET A 9 10.60 4.93 19.01
CA MET A 9 9.69 3.78 18.96
C MET A 9 9.60 3.07 20.31
N LYS A 10 10.73 2.83 20.96
CA LYS A 10 10.77 2.21 22.30
C LYS A 10 10.06 3.07 23.35
N ASN A 11 10.27 4.38 23.35
CA ASN A 11 9.67 5.29 24.31
C ASN A 11 8.15 5.37 24.20
N ILE A 12 7.59 5.21 22.99
CA ILE A 12 6.14 5.13 22.76
C ILE A 12 5.58 3.70 22.91
N GLY A 13 6.41 2.72 23.25
CA GLY A 13 6.00 1.32 23.44
C GLY A 13 5.72 0.57 22.14
N LEU A 14 6.31 1.00 21.01
CA LEU A 14 6.24 0.30 19.73
C LEU A 14 7.50 -0.53 19.47
N GLU A 15 7.32 -1.62 18.74
CA GLU A 15 8.40 -2.50 18.28
C GLU A 15 8.44 -2.54 16.75
N ILE A 16 9.66 -2.58 16.21
CA ILE A 16 9.87 -2.68 14.76
C ILE A 16 9.76 -4.13 14.33
N ASN A 17 8.82 -4.41 13.42
CA ASN A 17 8.73 -5.70 12.78
C ASN A 17 9.78 -5.82 11.67
N ARG A 18 10.83 -6.61 11.90
CA ARG A 18 11.93 -6.82 10.93
C ARG A 18 11.46 -7.43 9.61
N GLU A 19 10.50 -8.35 9.65
CA GLU A 19 9.98 -9.04 8.45
C GLU A 19 9.19 -8.10 7.54
N LYS A 20 8.52 -7.10 8.11
CA LYS A 20 7.77 -6.07 7.38
C LYS A 20 8.60 -4.85 7.02
N SER A 21 9.76 -4.67 7.66
CA SER A 21 10.65 -3.53 7.44
C SER A 21 11.68 -3.90 6.38
N ALA A 22 11.94 -2.97 5.46
CA ALA A 22 12.94 -3.13 4.41
C ALA A 22 13.93 -1.97 4.44
N THR A 23 15.18 -2.21 4.03
CA THR A 23 16.23 -1.20 3.97
C THR A 23 17.14 -1.44 2.76
N ASN A 24 17.65 -0.36 2.18
CA ASN A 24 18.71 -0.38 1.16
C ASN A 24 20.11 -0.18 1.77
N ASP A 25 20.19 0.02 3.08
CA ASP A 25 21.42 0.29 3.80
C ASP A 25 21.84 -0.95 4.60
N SER A 26 22.98 -1.52 4.25
CA SER A 26 23.53 -2.72 4.90
C SER A 26 23.82 -2.50 6.39
N CYS A 27 24.05 -1.26 6.84
CA CYS A 27 24.20 -0.96 8.26
C CYS A 27 22.91 -1.26 9.08
N CYS A 28 21.77 -1.40 8.41
CA CYS A 28 20.47 -1.57 9.05
C CYS A 28 19.91 -3.01 8.96
N GLU A 29 20.69 -3.96 8.44
CA GLU A 29 20.28 -5.36 8.21
C GLU A 29 19.77 -6.06 9.49
N ASN A 30 20.30 -5.70 10.65
CA ASN A 30 19.85 -6.24 11.93
C ASN A 30 18.39 -5.85 12.28
N THR A 31 17.88 -4.76 11.72
CA THR A 31 16.57 -4.18 12.10
C THR A 31 15.54 -4.22 10.98
N ALA A 32 15.97 -4.38 9.73
CA ALA A 32 15.11 -4.46 8.55
C ALA A 32 15.73 -5.40 7.52
N THR A 33 14.89 -6.02 6.70
CA THR A 33 15.35 -6.90 5.62
C THR A 33 16.08 -6.08 4.56
N LEU A 34 17.32 -6.46 4.24
CA LEU A 34 18.09 -5.79 3.20
C LEU A 34 17.47 -6.09 1.83
N LEU A 35 17.20 -5.04 1.05
CA LEU A 35 16.69 -5.16 -0.30
C LEU A 35 17.84 -5.51 -1.24
N GLU A 36 17.72 -6.61 -1.98
CA GLU A 36 18.66 -6.92 -3.05
C GLU A 36 18.62 -5.81 -4.11
N VAL A 37 19.79 -5.47 -4.67
CA VAL A 37 20.04 -4.35 -5.60
C VAL A 37 19.11 -4.35 -6.83
N ILE A 38 18.45 -5.47 -7.11
CA ILE A 38 17.40 -5.64 -8.14
C ILE A 38 16.03 -5.11 -7.64
N GLY A 39 16.03 -4.23 -6.63
CA GLY A 39 15.42 -2.91 -6.77
C GLY A 39 13.92 -2.92 -6.97
N VAL A 40 13.19 -3.56 -6.05
CA VAL A 40 11.74 -3.47 -6.01
C VAL A 40 11.29 -3.18 -4.58
N TYR A 41 10.63 -2.03 -4.36
CA TYR A 41 10.04 -1.67 -3.07
C TYR A 41 8.53 -1.62 -3.20
N LYS A 42 7.81 -2.25 -2.26
CA LYS A 42 6.36 -2.20 -2.20
C LYS A 42 5.91 -1.22 -1.11
N TYR A 43 5.41 -0.07 -1.53
CA TYR A 43 4.86 0.95 -0.65
C TYR A 43 3.37 1.16 -0.91
N LEU A 44 2.53 1.05 0.13
CA LEU A 44 1.07 1.25 0.02
C LEU A 44 0.41 0.43 -1.11
N GLY A 45 0.97 -0.73 -1.43
CA GLY A 45 0.48 -1.57 -2.53
C GLY A 45 1.05 -1.21 -3.90
N ILE A 46 1.81 -0.12 -4.02
CA ILE A 46 2.53 0.27 -5.23
C ILE A 46 3.91 -0.39 -5.20
N ILE A 47 4.25 -1.08 -6.28
CA ILE A 47 5.55 -1.71 -6.47
C ILE A 47 6.39 -0.78 -7.35
N GLU A 48 7.43 -0.18 -6.79
CA GLU A 48 8.35 0.75 -7.47
C GLU A 48 9.69 0.09 -7.74
N ASP A 49 10.34 0.49 -8.83
CA ASP A 49 11.72 0.10 -9.11
C ASP A 49 12.71 0.89 -8.23
N SER A 50 14.01 0.59 -8.32
CA SER A 50 15.06 1.29 -7.57
C SER A 50 15.18 2.80 -7.90
N ARG A 51 14.52 3.29 -8.94
CA ARG A 51 14.46 4.70 -9.32
C ARG A 51 13.22 5.40 -8.76
N GLY A 52 12.38 4.68 -8.00
CA GLY A 52 11.11 5.19 -7.50
C GLY A 52 10.03 5.26 -8.57
N ILE A 53 10.18 4.53 -9.68
CA ILE A 53 9.18 4.50 -10.75
C ILE A 53 8.24 3.31 -10.51
N PRO A 54 6.92 3.54 -10.42
CA PRO A 54 5.96 2.44 -10.33
C PRO A 54 6.12 1.46 -11.49
N THR A 55 6.22 0.19 -11.15
CA THR A 55 6.31 -0.91 -12.13
C THR A 55 4.98 -1.08 -12.86
N ARG A 56 5.05 -1.52 -14.12
CA ARG A 56 3.85 -1.83 -14.92
C ARG A 56 2.91 -2.81 -14.21
N LYS A 57 3.49 -3.84 -13.56
CA LYS A 57 2.74 -4.83 -12.77
C LYS A 57 1.93 -4.17 -11.65
N SER A 58 2.53 -3.20 -10.94
CA SER A 58 1.81 -2.44 -9.92
C SER A 58 0.62 -1.70 -10.48
N PHE A 59 0.80 -1.05 -11.64
CA PHE A 59 -0.25 -0.29 -12.30
C PHE A 59 -1.41 -1.21 -12.71
N GLU A 60 -1.10 -2.33 -13.35
CA GLU A 60 -2.08 -3.37 -13.73
C GLU A 60 -2.85 -3.89 -12.51
N GLU A 61 -2.16 -4.23 -11.41
CA GLU A 61 -2.81 -4.71 -10.18
C GLU A 61 -3.80 -3.68 -9.57
N VAL A 62 -3.43 -2.40 -9.54
CA VAL A 62 -4.29 -1.32 -9.04
C VAL A 62 -5.49 -1.11 -9.98
N GLN A 63 -5.25 -1.07 -11.29
CA GLN A 63 -6.29 -0.90 -12.29
C GLN A 63 -7.32 -2.03 -12.22
N THR A 64 -6.89 -3.29 -12.15
CA THR A 64 -7.79 -4.45 -12.05
C THR A 64 -8.65 -4.39 -10.78
N LYS A 65 -8.07 -4.00 -9.63
CA LYS A 65 -8.84 -3.84 -8.38
C LYS A 65 -9.88 -2.73 -8.47
N LEU A 66 -9.55 -1.62 -9.13
CA LEU A 66 -10.49 -0.52 -9.35
C LEU A 66 -11.65 -0.96 -10.24
N ILE A 67 -11.36 -1.62 -11.37
CA ILE A 67 -12.38 -2.15 -12.28
C ILE A 67 -13.30 -3.13 -11.53
N ALA A 68 -12.74 -4.12 -10.85
CA ALA A 68 -13.53 -5.08 -10.08
C ALA A 68 -14.39 -4.39 -9.00
N ARG A 69 -13.89 -3.33 -8.36
CA ARG A 69 -14.69 -2.56 -7.40
C ARG A 69 -15.85 -1.84 -8.08
N VAL A 70 -15.64 -1.23 -9.25
CA VAL A 70 -16.69 -0.55 -10.02
C VAL A 70 -17.73 -1.54 -10.54
N GLU A 71 -17.30 -2.71 -11.03
CA GLU A 71 -18.22 -3.76 -11.52
C GLU A 71 -19.06 -4.36 -10.38
N THR A 72 -18.49 -4.46 -9.18
CA THR A 72 -19.21 -4.92 -7.98
C THR A 72 -20.05 -3.82 -7.33
N PHE A 73 -19.94 -2.57 -7.78
CA PHE A 73 -20.81 -1.49 -7.32
C PHE A 73 -22.21 -1.67 -7.96
N PRO A 74 -23.27 -1.86 -7.16
CA PRO A 74 -24.62 -2.08 -7.67
C PRO A 74 -25.25 -0.76 -8.15
N LEU A 75 -24.70 -0.22 -9.26
CA LEU A 75 -25.18 0.98 -9.95
C LEU A 75 -26.69 0.93 -10.25
N GLU A 76 -27.25 -0.26 -10.45
CA GLU A 76 -28.67 -0.42 -10.78
C GLU A 76 -29.61 -0.35 -9.58
N ILE A 77 -29.22 -0.86 -8.41
CA ILE A 77 -30.14 -0.95 -7.26
C ILE A 77 -30.27 0.40 -6.57
N GLU A 78 -29.17 1.15 -6.47
CA GLU A 78 -29.15 2.44 -5.78
C GLU A 78 -29.80 3.55 -6.62
N CYS A 79 -29.55 3.58 -7.93
CA CYS A 79 -30.25 4.48 -8.85
C CYS A 79 -31.75 4.18 -8.95
N LYS A 80 -32.17 2.90 -8.97
CA LYS A 80 -33.61 2.55 -8.96
C LYS A 80 -34.29 2.97 -7.65
N LYS A 81 -33.64 2.76 -6.49
CA LYS A 81 -34.16 3.21 -5.19
C LYS A 81 -34.29 4.74 -5.14
N PHE A 82 -33.26 5.46 -5.57
CA PHE A 82 -33.26 6.92 -5.62
C PHE A 82 -34.33 7.47 -6.58
N ILE A 83 -34.47 6.94 -7.79
CA ILE A 83 -35.50 7.39 -8.73
C ILE A 83 -36.91 7.09 -8.20
N SER A 84 -37.12 5.92 -7.58
CA SER A 84 -38.42 5.53 -7.02
C SER A 84 -38.87 6.42 -5.85
N SER A 85 -37.93 6.98 -5.06
CA SER A 85 -38.27 7.89 -3.98
C SER A 85 -38.71 9.28 -4.46
N TYR A 86 -38.32 9.69 -5.68
CA TYR A 86 -38.77 10.96 -6.27
C TYR A 86 -40.12 10.84 -7.00
N GLN A 87 -40.44 9.66 -7.56
CA GLN A 87 -41.71 9.42 -8.27
C GLN A 87 -42.90 9.16 -7.33
N SER A 88 -42.66 9.00 -6.03
CA SER A 88 -43.69 8.72 -5.01
C SER A 88 -44.14 9.97 -4.22
N THR A 89 -43.70 11.16 -4.63
CA THR A 89 -44.10 12.48 -4.12
C THR A 89 -44.85 13.23 -5.20
#